data_AF-A0A8X6PZ49-F1
#
_entry.id   AF-A0A8X6PZ49-F1
#
_cell.length_a   1.000
_cell.length_b   1.000
_cell.length_c   1.000
_cell.angle_alpha   90.00
_cell.angle_beta   90.00
_cell.angle_gamma   90.00
#
_symmetry.space_group_name_H-M   'P 1'
#
loop_
_entity.id
_entity.type
_entity.pdbx_description
1 polymer ?
#
loop_
_entity_poly.entity_id
_entity_poly.type
_entity_poly.pdbx_seq_one_letter_code
_entity_poly.pdbx_strand_id
1 'polypeptide(L)'
;MFIYLLIILGIREGTAEANKMCDVSAHRTCFPSDYFDFPTNEEELNKACPIFLETMECLKTYAQTCGEEKVDFSFSLETHQILIDLGKEICQKDSELHL
;
A
#
# COMPACT_ATOMS: atom_id res chain seq x y z
N MET A 1 -9.60 38.32 -11.83
CA MET A 1 -9.50 37.34 -12.93
C MET A 1 -8.09 36.75 -13.05
N PHE A 2 -7.39 36.48 -11.93
CA PHE A 2 -6.06 35.86 -11.90
C PHE A 2 -6.03 34.55 -11.07
N ILE A 3 -7.11 34.24 -10.36
CA ILE A 3 -7.21 33.07 -9.48
C ILE A 3 -7.39 31.77 -10.28
N TYR A 4 -8.05 31.83 -11.44
CA TYR A 4 -8.31 30.65 -12.28
C TYR A 4 -7.05 30.05 -12.92
N LEU A 5 -5.99 30.83 -13.13
CA LEU A 5 -4.73 30.35 -13.73
C LEU A 5 -3.90 29.50 -12.77
N LEU A 6 -4.03 29.72 -11.45
CA LEU A 6 -3.28 28.97 -10.43
C LEU A 6 -3.83 27.55 -10.22
N ILE A 7 -5.14 27.35 -10.41
CA ILE A 7 -5.78 26.04 -10.27
C ILE A 7 -5.33 25.08 -11.39
N ILE A 8 -5.08 25.60 -12.60
CA ILE A 8 -4.66 24.79 -13.76
C ILE A 8 -3.19 24.36 -13.65
N LEU A 9 -2.35 25.16 -13.00
CA LEU A 9 -0.91 24.87 -12.86
C LEU A 9 -0.58 23.95 -11.67
N GLY A 10 -1.40 23.94 -10.61
CA GLY A 10 -1.18 23.08 -9.43
C GLY A 10 -1.40 21.57 -9.65
N ILE A 11 -1.98 21.17 -10.79
CA ILE A 11 -2.31 19.76 -11.09
C ILE A 11 -1.13 19.05 -11.82
N ARG A 12 -0.17 19.80 -12.37
CA ARG A 12 0.91 19.21 -13.18
C ARG A 12 2.04 18.59 -12.38
N GLU A 13 2.31 19.02 -11.15
CA GLU A 13 3.43 18.45 -10.39
C GLU A 13 3.10 17.10 -9.76
N GLY A 14 1.84 16.89 -9.32
CA GLY A 14 1.41 15.60 -8.77
C GLY A 14 1.38 14.46 -9.78
N THR A 15 1.25 14.77 -11.08
CA THR A 15 1.23 13.74 -12.14
C THR A 15 2.62 13.28 -12.55
N ALA A 16 3.65 14.12 -12.41
CA ALA A 16 5.01 13.75 -12.82
C ALA A 16 5.64 12.71 -11.86
N GLU A 17 5.37 12.82 -10.57
CA GLU A 17 5.89 11.90 -9.56
C GLU A 17 5.08 10.59 -9.53
N ALA A 18 3.74 10.69 -9.65
CA ALA A 18 2.86 9.54 -9.84
C ALA A 18 3.22 8.73 -11.11
N ASN A 19 3.53 9.40 -12.23
CA ASN A 19 3.92 8.71 -13.45
C ASN A 19 5.23 7.92 -13.31
N LYS A 20 6.24 8.45 -12.58
CA LYS A 20 7.51 7.74 -12.34
C LYS A 20 7.32 6.46 -11.53
N MET A 21 6.39 6.45 -10.59
CA MET A 21 6.05 5.26 -9.79
C MET A 21 5.46 4.15 -10.68
N CYS A 22 4.65 4.51 -11.67
CA CYS A 22 3.99 3.55 -12.57
C CYS A 22 4.92 2.94 -13.65
N ASP A 23 6.16 3.42 -13.76
CA ASP A 23 7.20 2.88 -14.64
C ASP A 23 8.02 1.75 -13.97
N VAL A 24 7.85 1.57 -12.66
CA VAL A 24 8.53 0.55 -11.85
C VAL A 24 7.49 -0.47 -11.39
N SER A 25 7.85 -1.76 -11.33
CA SER A 25 6.88 -2.78 -10.89
C SER A 25 6.39 -2.54 -9.47
N ALA A 26 5.12 -2.84 -9.21
CA ALA A 26 4.52 -2.74 -7.88
C ALA A 26 5.36 -3.45 -6.80
N HIS A 27 5.97 -4.60 -7.15
CA HIS A 27 6.89 -5.32 -6.28
C HIS A 27 8.07 -4.44 -5.83
N ARG A 28 8.79 -3.81 -6.76
CA ARG A 28 9.96 -2.98 -6.40
C ARG A 28 9.57 -1.71 -5.64
N THR A 29 8.37 -1.20 -5.89
CA THR A 29 7.86 0.00 -5.23
C THR A 29 7.43 -0.28 -3.80
N CYS A 30 6.74 -1.40 -3.58
CA CYS A 30 6.05 -1.68 -2.31
C CYS A 30 6.72 -2.71 -1.42
N PHE A 31 7.71 -3.48 -1.91
CA PHE A 31 8.42 -4.47 -1.12
C PHE A 31 9.83 -3.99 -0.83
N PRO A 32 10.11 -3.44 0.37
CA PRO A 32 11.42 -2.94 0.74
C PRO A 32 12.48 -4.04 0.94
N SER A 33 12.08 -5.32 0.88
CA SER A 33 12.93 -6.50 1.08
C SER A 33 12.37 -7.69 0.31
N ASP A 34 13.24 -8.47 -0.35
CA ASP A 34 12.88 -9.72 -1.05
C ASP A 34 12.53 -10.86 -0.08
N TYR A 35 12.65 -10.65 1.23
CA TYR A 35 12.40 -11.66 2.25
C TYR A 35 11.45 -11.15 3.33
N PHE A 36 10.28 -11.80 3.39
CA PHE A 36 9.38 -11.75 4.52
C PHE A 36 9.06 -13.20 4.89
N ASP A 37 9.75 -13.73 5.90
CA ASP A 37 9.42 -15.04 6.44
C ASP A 37 8.07 -14.97 7.13
N PHE A 38 7.26 -16.02 6.95
CA PHE A 38 5.98 -16.10 7.62
C PHE A 38 6.22 -16.20 9.14
N PRO A 39 5.60 -15.34 9.96
CA PRO A 39 5.83 -15.35 11.39
C PRO A 39 5.39 -16.69 12.01
N THR A 40 6.26 -17.27 12.83
CA THR A 40 6.03 -18.58 13.46
C THR A 40 5.57 -18.46 14.92
N ASN A 41 5.67 -17.25 15.49
CA ASN A 41 5.29 -16.93 16.87
C ASN A 41 4.78 -15.48 16.98
N GLU A 42 4.25 -15.12 18.15
CA GLU A 42 3.65 -13.80 18.42
C GLU A 42 4.66 -12.65 18.33
N GLU A 43 5.91 -12.85 18.78
CA GLU A 43 6.94 -11.82 18.69
C GLU A 43 7.28 -11.49 17.22
N GLU A 44 7.40 -12.52 16.38
CA GLU A 44 7.59 -12.38 14.94
C GLU A 44 6.37 -11.75 14.27
N LEU A 45 5.16 -12.14 14.67
CA LEU A 45 3.92 -11.55 14.16
C LEU A 45 3.86 -10.05 14.46
N ASN A 46 4.21 -9.64 15.67
CA ASN A 46 4.21 -8.23 16.08
C ASN A 46 5.23 -7.39 15.30
N LYS A 47 6.38 -7.96 14.92
CA LYS A 47 7.36 -7.32 14.03
C LYS A 47 6.89 -7.27 12.57
N ALA A 48 6.21 -8.33 12.13
CA ALA A 48 5.69 -8.50 10.78
C ALA A 48 4.51 -7.55 10.48
N CYS A 49 3.64 -7.32 11.46
CA CYS A 49 2.42 -6.54 11.34
C CYS A 49 2.57 -5.15 10.70
N PRO A 50 3.44 -4.24 11.19
CA PRO A 50 3.59 -2.92 10.58
C PRO A 50 4.06 -3.00 9.12
N ILE A 51 4.99 -3.91 8.82
CA ILE A 51 5.55 -4.10 7.46
C ILE A 51 4.47 -4.63 6.52
N PHE A 52 3.69 -5.61 6.96
CA PHE A 52 2.58 -6.16 6.19
C PHE A 52 1.55 -5.08 5.86
N LEU A 53 1.10 -4.32 6.86
CA LEU A 53 0.09 -3.27 6.67
C LEU A 53 0.61 -2.16 5.75
N GLU A 54 1.86 -1.73 5.91
CA GLU A 54 2.49 -0.74 5.03
C GLU A 54 2.57 -1.24 3.57
N THR A 55 2.98 -2.50 3.38
CA THR A 55 3.06 -3.13 2.04
C THR A 55 1.68 -3.18 1.39
N MET A 56 0.65 -3.57 2.14
CA MET A 56 -0.72 -3.65 1.62
C MET A 56 -1.28 -2.27 1.27
N GLU A 57 -1.08 -1.25 2.12
CA GLU A 57 -1.53 0.11 1.80
C GLU A 57 -0.73 0.71 0.62
N CYS A 58 0.55 0.36 0.46
CA CYS A 58 1.33 0.74 -0.72
C CYS A 58 0.74 0.13 -2.00
N LEU A 59 0.44 -1.17 -2.01
CA LEU A 59 -0.15 -1.85 -3.17
C LEU A 59 -1.50 -1.27 -3.55
N LYS A 60 -2.33 -0.94 -2.55
CA LYS A 60 -3.60 -0.24 -2.77
C LYS A 60 -3.40 1.12 -3.43
N THR A 61 -2.47 1.92 -2.90
CA THR A 61 -2.14 3.24 -3.45
C THR A 61 -1.58 3.12 -4.88
N TYR A 62 -0.74 2.12 -5.11
CA TYR A 62 -0.19 1.82 -6.43
C TYR A 62 -1.31 1.46 -7.41
N ALA A 63 -2.22 0.56 -7.05
CA ALA A 63 -3.35 0.19 -7.91
C ALA A 63 -4.26 1.40 -8.23
N GLN A 64 -4.56 2.23 -7.22
CA GLN A 64 -5.36 3.45 -7.41
C GLN A 64 -4.69 4.49 -8.33
N THR A 65 -3.35 4.51 -8.35
CA THR A 65 -2.57 5.49 -9.11
C THR A 65 -2.22 5.00 -10.51
N CYS A 66 -1.85 3.72 -10.64
CA CYS A 66 -1.21 3.14 -11.81
C CYS A 66 -2.07 2.10 -12.55
N GLY A 67 -3.22 1.71 -11.98
CA GLY A 67 -4.09 0.65 -12.50
C GLY A 67 -3.90 -0.68 -11.77
N GLU A 68 -5.00 -1.39 -11.52
CA GLU A 68 -5.02 -2.71 -10.88
C GLU A 68 -4.23 -3.74 -11.72
N GLU A 69 -4.31 -3.63 -13.05
CA GLU A 69 -3.63 -4.49 -14.02
C GLU A 69 -2.09 -4.38 -13.96
N LYS A 70 -1.57 -3.32 -13.34
CA LYS A 70 -0.13 -3.13 -13.14
C LYS A 70 0.39 -3.75 -11.84
N VAL A 71 -0.49 -4.21 -10.95
CA VAL A 71 -0.11 -4.96 -9.75
C VAL A 71 -0.02 -6.44 -10.07
N ASP A 72 -1.13 -7.04 -10.50
CA ASP A 72 -1.22 -8.43 -10.96
C ASP A 72 -2.53 -8.63 -11.77
N PHE A 73 -2.60 -9.66 -12.61
CA PHE A 73 -3.75 -9.95 -13.47
C PHE A 73 -5.04 -10.23 -12.67
N SER A 74 -4.92 -10.79 -11.47
CA SER A 74 -6.06 -11.09 -10.58
C SER A 74 -6.23 -10.09 -9.43
N PHE A 75 -5.50 -8.97 -9.44
CA PHE A 75 -5.64 -7.97 -8.40
C PHE A 75 -7.02 -7.29 -8.48
N SER A 76 -7.61 -7.01 -7.32
CA SER A 76 -8.86 -6.25 -7.18
C SER A 76 -8.77 -5.39 -5.92
N LEU A 77 -9.10 -4.10 -6.03
CA LEU A 77 -9.11 -3.21 -4.85
C LEU A 77 -10.06 -3.68 -3.75
N GLU A 78 -11.20 -4.28 -4.11
CA GLU A 78 -12.17 -4.82 -3.15
C GLU A 78 -11.57 -6.00 -2.38
N THR A 79 -11.03 -6.99 -3.09
CA THR A 79 -10.40 -8.16 -2.47
C THR A 79 -9.20 -7.76 -1.62
N HIS A 80 -8.42 -6.80 -2.10
CA HIS A 80 -7.25 -6.29 -1.39
C HIS A 80 -7.63 -5.53 -0.10
N GLN A 81 -8.74 -4.78 -0.11
CA GLN A 81 -9.24 -4.11 1.10
C GLN A 81 -9.64 -5.14 2.17
N ILE A 82 -10.25 -6.26 1.78
CA ILE A 82 -10.58 -7.35 2.72
C ILE A 82 -9.31 -7.89 3.41
N LEU A 83 -8.21 -8.04 2.67
CA LEU A 83 -6.92 -8.48 3.23
C LEU A 83 -6.31 -7.47 4.20
N ILE A 84 -6.43 -6.17 3.90
CA ILE A 84 -6.00 -5.10 4.81
C ILE A 84 -6.80 -5.16 6.12
N ASP A 85 -8.11 -5.31 6.04
CA ASP A 85 -8.98 -5.32 7.21
C ASP A 85 -8.73 -6.56 8.07
N LEU A 86 -8.58 -7.74 7.45
CA LEU A 86 -8.17 -8.96 8.14
C LEU A 86 -6.80 -8.81 8.81
N GLY A 87 -5.84 -8.20 8.13
CA GLY A 87 -4.52 -7.90 8.70
C GLY A 87 -4.61 -6.99 9.91
N LYS A 88 -5.45 -5.94 9.86
CA LYS A 88 -5.71 -5.04 10.99
C LYS A 88 -6.30 -5.81 12.17
N GLU A 89 -7.28 -6.67 11.94
CA GLU A 89 -7.86 -7.50 13.00
C GLU A 89 -6.83 -8.43 13.66
N ILE A 90 -5.98 -9.08 12.85
CA ILE A 90 -4.92 -9.97 13.35
C ILE A 90 -3.90 -9.16 14.16
N CYS A 91 -3.44 -8.03 13.62
CA CYS A 91 -2.42 -7.19 14.25
C CYS A 91 -2.93 -6.39 15.47
N GLN A 92 -4.24 -6.14 15.57
CA GLN A 92 -4.83 -5.43 16.70
C GLN A 92 -5.23 -6.36 17.86
N LYS A 93 -5.49 -7.65 17.59
CA LYS A 93 -5.90 -8.61 18.63
C LYS A 93 -4.91 -8.74 19.80
N ASP A 94 -3.64 -8.44 19.58
CA ASP A 94 -2.61 -8.49 20.64
C ASP A 94 -2.54 -7.23 21.52
N SER A 95 -3.15 -6.13 21.08
CA SER A 95 -3.23 -4.89 21.89
C SER A 95 -4.15 -5.03 23.10
N GLU A 96 -5.11 -5.97 23.08
CA GLU A 96 -6.13 -6.11 24.12
C GLU A 96 -5.87 -7.27 25.11
N LEU A 97 -4.99 -8.22 24.77
CA LEU A 97 -4.64 -9.36 25.63
C LEU A 97 -3.53 -9.05 26.65
N HIS A 98 -2.86 -7.91 26.52
CA HIS A 98 -1.77 -7.46 27.40
C HIS A 98 -2.14 -6.26 28.30
N LEU A 99 -3.44 -5.98 28.50
CA LEU A 99 -3.94 -4.97 29.46
C LEU A 99 -4.32 -5.58 30.81
#